data_AF-A0AAD4BG60-F1
#
_entry.id   AF-A0AAD4BG60-F1
#
_cell.length_a   1.000
_cell.length_b   1.000
_cell.length_c   1.000
_cell.angle_alpha   90.00
_cell.angle_beta   90.00
_cell.angle_gamma   90.00
#
_symmetry.space_group_name_H-M   'P 1'
#
loop_
_entity.id
_entity.type
_entity.pdbx_description
1 polymer ?
#
loop_
_entity_poly.entity_id
_entity_poly.type
_entity_poly.pdbx_seq_one_letter_code
_entity_poly.pdbx_strand_id
1 'polypeptide(L)'
;TDWYDDSAFSRGGWRGLLLATCSPAMLVAQSFEDVRNLVTSDAFDFVVGFAGASTLPSQIRNALSQIIERIAVDKTAGIWDTVVRVIGQDLLLLEVNTVILVYKERGSHEVVARKIGKHAPPMRPWGVEFNACATPGCKRSSRDFFV
;
A
#
# COMPACT_ATOMS: atom_id res chain seq x y z
N THR A 1 -9.10 31.95 -14.81
CA THR A 1 -7.68 31.76 -14.46
C THR A 1 -7.62 31.72 -12.95
N ASP A 2 -7.40 30.54 -12.39
CA ASP A 2 -7.25 30.42 -10.94
C ASP A 2 -5.96 31.13 -10.51
N TRP A 3 -6.09 32.07 -9.59
CA TRP A 3 -4.99 32.93 -9.11
C TRP A 3 -4.05 32.19 -8.15
N TYR A 4 -4.40 30.95 -7.79
CA TYR A 4 -3.67 30.10 -6.88
C TYR A 4 -3.69 28.67 -7.43
N ASP A 5 -2.51 28.16 -7.79
CA ASP A 5 -2.32 26.76 -8.18
C ASP A 5 -1.89 25.99 -6.94
N ASP A 6 -2.72 25.08 -6.48
CA ASP A 6 -2.45 24.22 -5.34
C ASP A 6 -2.11 22.78 -5.80
N SER A 7 -1.75 22.58 -7.05
CA SER A 7 -1.27 21.29 -7.52
C SER A 7 0.04 20.87 -6.82
N ALA A 8 0.33 19.56 -6.83
CA ALA A 8 1.59 19.02 -6.32
C ALA A 8 2.84 19.67 -6.97
N PHE A 9 2.70 20.19 -8.20
CA PHE A 9 3.78 20.84 -8.93
C PHE A 9 4.10 22.24 -8.39
N SER A 10 3.07 23.05 -8.10
CA SER A 10 3.22 24.42 -7.61
C SER A 10 3.65 24.50 -6.13
N ARG A 11 3.28 23.52 -5.30
CA ARG A 11 3.63 23.48 -3.87
C ARG A 11 5.06 22.99 -3.56
N GLY A 12 5.78 22.43 -4.54
CA GLY A 12 7.20 22.09 -4.42
C GLY A 12 7.56 20.77 -3.70
N GLY A 13 6.57 19.95 -3.30
CA GLY A 13 6.79 18.68 -2.59
C GLY A 13 5.66 17.67 -2.78
N TRP A 14 5.93 16.40 -2.46
CA TRP A 14 4.94 15.31 -2.50
C TRP A 14 4.26 15.13 -1.13
N ARG A 15 2.93 14.98 -1.13
CA ARG A 15 2.10 14.63 0.03
C ARG A 15 1.84 13.12 0.02
N GLY A 16 2.64 12.40 0.77
CA GLY A 16 2.49 10.95 0.93
C GLY A 16 1.74 10.57 2.20
N LEU A 17 0.83 9.60 2.10
CA LEU A 17 0.29 8.88 3.24
C LEU A 17 0.84 7.45 3.27
N LEU A 18 1.42 7.05 4.40
CA LEU A 18 2.00 5.72 4.59
C LEU A 18 1.17 4.99 5.65
N LEU A 19 0.46 3.95 5.24
CA LEU A 19 -0.48 3.21 6.08
C LEU A 19 0.13 1.88 6.51
N ALA A 20 0.51 1.82 7.78
CA ALA A 20 0.82 0.59 8.50
C ALA A 20 -0.46 -0.11 8.97
N THR A 21 -1.39 -0.35 8.05
CA THR A 21 -2.70 -0.95 8.36
C THR A 21 -2.67 -2.47 8.23
N CYS A 22 -3.58 -3.14 8.93
CA CYS A 22 -3.87 -4.53 8.62
C CYS A 22 -4.60 -4.64 7.27
N SER A 23 -4.47 -5.80 6.62
CA SER A 23 -5.06 -6.20 5.33
C SER A 23 -6.44 -5.58 4.96
N PRO A 24 -7.45 -5.51 5.85
CA PRO A 24 -8.79 -5.06 5.46
C PRO A 24 -8.85 -3.67 4.84
N ALA A 25 -8.02 -2.72 5.30
CA ALA A 25 -8.07 -1.34 4.81
C ALA A 25 -7.68 -1.21 3.32
N MET A 26 -6.87 -2.14 2.81
CA MET A 26 -6.35 -2.12 1.44
C MET A 26 -6.94 -3.22 0.54
N LEU A 27 -7.57 -4.25 1.13
CA LEU A 27 -8.16 -5.37 0.39
C LEU A 27 -9.69 -5.36 0.35
N VAL A 28 -10.36 -4.69 1.29
CA VAL A 28 -11.82 -4.56 1.25
C VAL A 28 -12.19 -3.42 0.32
N ALA A 29 -13.02 -3.71 -0.69
CA ALA A 29 -13.38 -2.77 -1.74
C ALA A 29 -13.87 -1.42 -1.22
N GLN A 30 -14.71 -1.43 -0.17
CA GLN A 30 -15.25 -0.19 0.39
C GLN A 30 -14.17 0.69 1.03
N SER A 31 -13.32 0.12 1.88
CA SER A 31 -12.20 0.85 2.50
C SER A 31 -11.15 1.29 1.47
N PHE A 32 -10.96 0.48 0.42
CA PHE A 32 -10.04 0.82 -0.66
C PHE A 32 -10.53 2.03 -1.47
N GLU A 33 -11.85 2.17 -1.72
CA GLU A 33 -12.38 3.36 -2.36
C GLU A 33 -12.18 4.61 -1.50
N ASP A 34 -12.28 4.52 -0.17
CA ASP A 34 -11.95 5.64 0.72
C ASP A 34 -10.49 6.06 0.57
N VAL A 35 -9.56 5.09 0.50
CA VAL A 35 -8.13 5.34 0.25
C VAL A 35 -7.92 5.96 -1.13
N ARG A 36 -8.60 5.48 -2.16
CA ARG A 36 -8.51 6.01 -3.52
C ARG A 36 -9.07 7.42 -3.61
N ASN A 37 -10.13 7.72 -2.85
CA ASN A 37 -10.72 9.05 -2.78
C ASN A 37 -9.75 10.07 -2.20
N LEU A 38 -8.86 9.68 -1.26
CA LEU A 38 -7.82 10.58 -0.74
C LEU A 38 -6.86 11.09 -1.83
N VAL A 39 -6.56 10.26 -2.83
CA VAL A 39 -5.71 10.65 -3.97
C VAL A 39 -6.54 11.37 -5.03
N THR A 40 -7.77 10.91 -5.26
CA THR A 40 -8.68 11.49 -6.26
C THR A 40 -9.11 12.91 -5.90
N SER A 41 -9.35 13.18 -4.61
CA SER A 41 -9.70 14.50 -4.09
C SER A 41 -8.49 15.42 -3.91
N ASP A 42 -7.32 15.00 -4.39
CA ASP A 42 -6.06 15.75 -4.24
C ASP A 42 -5.72 16.08 -2.78
N ALA A 43 -6.13 15.24 -1.81
CA ALA A 43 -5.73 15.40 -0.41
C ALA A 43 -4.28 14.91 -0.22
N PHE A 44 -3.94 13.81 -0.88
CA PHE A 44 -2.59 13.25 -0.96
C PHE A 44 -2.22 12.97 -2.42
N ASP A 45 -0.94 13.03 -2.73
CA ASP A 45 -0.45 12.71 -4.08
C ASP A 45 -0.24 11.20 -4.26
N PHE A 46 0.02 10.50 -3.15
CA PHE A 46 0.08 9.05 -3.10
C PHE A 46 -0.25 8.48 -1.71
N VAL A 47 -0.72 7.24 -1.71
CA VAL A 47 -0.93 6.42 -0.51
C VAL A 47 -0.23 5.08 -0.71
N VAL A 48 0.65 4.71 0.20
CA VAL A 48 1.23 3.35 0.28
C VAL A 48 0.57 2.63 1.45
N GLY A 49 0.03 1.44 1.21
CA GLY A 49 -0.49 0.57 2.24
C GLY A 49 0.14 -0.81 2.21
N PHE A 50 0.27 -1.41 3.38
CA PHE A 50 0.62 -2.82 3.52
C PHE A 50 -0.66 -3.63 3.72
N ALA A 51 -0.77 -4.72 2.98
CA ALA A 51 -1.91 -5.62 2.97
C ALA A 51 -1.54 -7.00 3.53
N GLY A 52 -0.68 -7.04 4.55
CA GLY A 52 -0.34 -8.26 5.28
C GLY A 52 -1.40 -8.63 6.31
N ALA A 53 -1.48 -9.93 6.65
CA ALA A 53 -2.33 -10.39 7.76
C ALA A 53 -1.83 -9.88 9.12
N SER A 54 -0.51 -9.71 9.26
CA SER A 54 0.15 -9.22 10.47
C SER A 54 1.36 -8.37 10.09
N THR A 55 1.12 -7.11 9.73
CA THR A 55 2.21 -6.17 9.44
C THR A 55 2.81 -5.65 10.74
N LEU A 56 4.00 -6.14 11.11
CA LEU A 56 4.71 -5.64 12.29
C LEU A 56 5.42 -4.32 11.95
N PRO A 57 5.31 -3.26 12.78
CA PRO A 57 6.01 -2.00 12.56
C PRO A 57 7.53 -2.18 12.37
N SER A 58 8.14 -3.11 13.09
CA SER A 58 9.57 -3.42 12.98
C SER A 58 9.98 -3.96 11.62
N GLN A 59 9.08 -4.63 10.89
CA GLN A 59 9.35 -5.17 9.55
C GLN A 59 9.27 -4.08 8.48
N ILE A 60 8.31 -3.16 8.61
CA ILE A 60 8.08 -2.14 7.58
C ILE A 60 8.89 -0.86 7.79
N ARG A 61 9.42 -0.62 9.00
CA ARG A 61 10.09 0.63 9.37
C ARG A 61 11.22 1.00 8.40
N ASN A 62 12.08 0.05 8.06
CA ASN A 62 13.23 0.31 7.18
C ASN A 62 12.77 0.68 5.76
N ALA A 63 11.80 -0.06 5.23
CA ALA A 63 11.22 0.23 3.91
C ALA A 63 10.52 1.60 3.91
N LEU A 64 9.73 1.91 4.94
CA LEU A 64 9.06 3.20 5.07
C LEU A 64 10.05 4.37 5.11
N SER A 65 11.11 4.28 5.93
CA SER A 65 12.15 5.31 6.00
C SER A 65 12.80 5.56 4.64
N GLN A 66 13.15 4.49 3.91
CA GLN A 66 13.77 4.60 2.60
C GLN A 66 12.83 5.17 1.53
N ILE A 67 11.54 4.83 1.58
CA ILE A 67 10.52 5.43 0.70
C ILE A 67 10.41 6.93 0.97
N ILE A 68 10.32 7.33 2.23
CA ILE A 68 10.23 8.74 2.62
C ILE A 68 11.47 9.51 2.15
N GLU A 69 12.67 9.00 2.44
CA GLU A 69 13.92 9.63 2.07
C GLU A 69 14.01 9.85 0.55
N ARG A 70 13.74 8.82 -0.24
CA ARG A 70 13.84 8.91 -1.71
C ARG A 70 12.76 9.79 -2.35
N ILE A 71 11.53 9.76 -1.85
CA ILE A 71 10.44 10.56 -2.42
C ILE A 71 10.52 12.03 -1.97
N ALA A 72 10.78 12.27 -0.68
CA ALA A 72 10.76 13.61 -0.11
C ALA A 72 12.07 14.38 -0.30
N VAL A 73 13.22 13.70 -0.19
CA VAL A 73 14.55 14.34 -0.23
C VAL A 73 15.12 14.30 -1.63
N ASP A 74 15.27 13.11 -2.23
CA ASP A 74 16.00 12.96 -3.49
C ASP A 74 15.23 13.54 -4.69
N LYS A 75 13.89 13.44 -4.69
CA LYS A 75 13.00 13.94 -5.77
C LYS A 75 13.39 13.45 -7.19
N THR A 76 14.19 12.39 -7.31
CA THR A 76 14.87 12.02 -8.56
C THR A 76 14.10 11.01 -9.42
N ALA A 77 13.11 10.31 -8.86
CA ALA A 77 12.40 9.23 -9.54
C ALA A 77 10.88 9.31 -9.36
N GLY A 78 10.13 8.64 -10.25
CA GLY A 78 8.70 8.46 -10.11
C GLY A 78 8.37 7.71 -8.81
N ILE A 79 7.19 7.98 -8.24
CA ILE A 79 6.73 7.35 -6.99
C ILE A 79 6.75 5.82 -7.14
N TRP A 80 6.20 5.32 -8.25
CA TRP A 80 6.14 3.88 -8.52
C TRP A 80 7.52 3.23 -8.55
N ASP A 81 8.46 3.77 -9.33
CA ASP A 81 9.80 3.21 -9.45
C ASP A 81 10.56 3.23 -8.13
N THR A 82 10.35 4.29 -7.34
CA THR A 82 10.91 4.42 -6.00
C THR A 82 10.39 3.33 -5.07
N VAL A 83 9.07 3.13 -5.04
CA VAL A 83 8.45 2.10 -4.20
C VAL A 83 8.89 0.71 -4.65
N VAL A 84 8.86 0.42 -5.96
CA VAL A 84 9.34 -0.87 -6.49
C VAL A 84 10.79 -1.14 -6.13
N ARG A 85 11.66 -0.13 -6.22
CA ARG A 85 13.08 -0.27 -5.88
C ARG A 85 13.27 -0.57 -4.39
N VAL A 86 12.61 0.17 -3.50
CA VAL A 86 12.77 -0.04 -2.05
C VAL A 86 12.17 -1.37 -1.62
N ILE A 87 10.94 -1.66 -2.06
CA ILE A 87 10.24 -2.89 -1.68
C ILE A 87 10.89 -4.12 -2.31
N GLY A 88 11.37 -4.01 -3.55
CA GLY A 88 12.09 -5.10 -4.23
C GLY A 88 13.44 -5.47 -3.61
N GLN A 89 14.03 -4.57 -2.83
CA GLN A 89 15.25 -4.84 -2.07
C GLN A 89 15.00 -5.60 -0.76
N ASP A 90 13.75 -5.62 -0.27
CA ASP A 90 13.36 -6.29 0.97
C ASP A 90 12.41 -7.46 0.67
N LEU A 91 12.99 -8.61 0.31
CA LEU A 91 12.22 -9.81 -0.01
C LEU A 91 11.48 -10.37 1.21
N LEU A 92 12.02 -10.17 2.42
CA LEU A 92 11.39 -10.64 3.67
C LEU A 92 10.10 -9.87 3.95
N LEU A 93 10.08 -8.57 3.65
CA LEU A 93 8.87 -7.76 3.72
C LEU A 93 7.77 -8.31 2.78
N LEU A 94 8.14 -8.68 1.56
CA LEU A 94 7.23 -9.23 0.54
C LEU A 94 6.82 -10.69 0.79
N GLU A 95 7.47 -11.38 1.71
CA GLU A 95 7.09 -12.76 2.07
C GLU A 95 5.82 -12.82 2.90
N VAL A 96 5.55 -11.80 3.72
CA VAL A 96 4.40 -11.76 4.63
C VAL A 96 3.46 -10.58 4.37
N ASN A 97 3.88 -9.62 3.54
CA ASN A 97 3.06 -8.48 3.15
C ASN A 97 2.97 -8.36 1.63
N THR A 98 1.84 -7.82 1.20
CA THR A 98 1.73 -7.20 -0.11
C THR A 98 1.72 -5.69 0.08
N VAL A 99 2.35 -4.93 -0.81
CA VAL A 99 2.27 -3.48 -0.82
C VAL A 99 1.29 -3.03 -1.91
N ILE A 100 0.41 -2.11 -1.59
CA ILE A 100 -0.50 -1.47 -2.53
C ILE A 100 -0.15 0.02 -2.55
N LEU A 101 0.08 0.55 -3.75
CA LEU A 101 0.33 1.97 -4.00
C LEU A 101 -0.85 2.52 -4.79
N VAL A 102 -1.48 3.56 -4.27
CA VAL A 102 -2.42 4.40 -5.00
C VAL A 102 -1.76 5.75 -5.21
N TYR A 103 -1.65 6.21 -6.45
CA TYR A 103 -0.91 7.43 -6.76
C TYR A 103 -1.42 8.09 -8.04
N LYS A 104 -1.05 9.36 -8.19
CA LYS A 104 -1.30 10.17 -9.39
C LYS A 104 0.04 10.60 -9.98
N GLU A 105 0.27 10.32 -11.26
CA GLU A 105 1.48 10.80 -11.94
C GLU A 105 1.41 12.30 -12.18
N ARG A 106 2.56 12.98 -12.14
CA ARG A 106 2.61 14.43 -12.39
C ARG A 106 2.11 14.73 -13.79
N GLY A 107 1.12 15.62 -13.88
CA GLY A 107 0.48 15.98 -15.16
C GLY A 107 -0.59 15.01 -15.62
N SER A 108 -0.85 13.92 -14.90
CA SER A 108 -2.00 13.05 -15.14
C SER A 108 -3.15 13.37 -14.19
N HIS A 109 -4.37 13.30 -14.69
CA HIS A 109 -5.59 13.32 -13.86
C HIS A 109 -6.03 11.92 -13.42
N GLU A 110 -5.40 10.88 -13.97
CA GLU A 110 -5.75 9.50 -13.68
C GLU A 110 -5.10 9.04 -12.37
N VAL A 111 -5.92 8.50 -11.48
CA VAL A 111 -5.46 7.84 -10.25
C VAL A 111 -5.24 6.37 -10.55
N VAL A 112 -4.00 5.92 -10.37
CA VAL A 112 -3.57 4.55 -10.65
C VAL A 112 -3.36 3.82 -9.32
N ALA A 113 -3.87 2.60 -9.25
CA ALA A 113 -3.59 1.68 -8.16
C ALA A 113 -2.74 0.52 -8.68
N ARG A 114 -1.63 0.24 -8.00
CA ARG A 114 -0.72 -0.88 -8.33
C ARG A 114 -0.40 -1.68 -7.08
N LYS A 115 -0.22 -2.98 -7.27
CA LYS A 115 0.06 -3.96 -6.22
C LYS A 115 1.44 -4.56 -6.45
N ILE A 116 2.26 -4.62 -5.42
CA ILE A 116 3.57 -5.27 -5.39
C ILE A 116 3.50 -6.41 -4.38
N GLY A 117 3.78 -7.62 -4.85
CA GLY A 117 3.88 -8.81 -4.01
C GLY A 117 4.84 -9.79 -4.66
N LYS A 118 5.39 -10.72 -3.87
CA LYS A 118 6.08 -11.90 -4.42
C LYS A 118 5.08 -12.68 -5.29
N HIS A 119 5.53 -13.39 -6.32
CA HIS A 119 4.63 -14.34 -7.02
C HIS A 119 4.51 -15.58 -6.12
N ALA A 120 3.29 -15.94 -5.72
CA ALA A 120 2.95 -16.89 -4.63
C ALA A 120 3.24 -16.45 -3.16
N PRO A 121 2.57 -15.41 -2.61
CA PRO A 121 2.61 -15.09 -1.19
C PRO A 121 1.23 -15.15 -0.48
N PRO A 122 1.18 -15.37 0.85
CA PRO A 122 2.30 -15.70 1.72
C PRO A 122 2.22 -17.13 2.28
N MET A 123 3.38 -17.76 2.48
CA MET A 123 3.54 -18.70 3.61
C MET A 123 3.07 -17.97 4.86
N ARG A 124 2.02 -18.49 5.47
CA ARG A 124 1.35 -17.86 6.61
C ARG A 124 2.39 -17.66 7.72
N PRO A 125 2.60 -16.44 8.25
CA PRO A 125 3.46 -16.29 9.42
C PRO A 125 2.91 -17.22 10.50
N TRP A 126 3.76 -18.11 11.02
CA TRP A 126 3.42 -19.14 12.02
C TRP A 126 2.64 -20.37 11.54
N GLY A 127 2.32 -20.51 10.24
CA GLY A 127 1.58 -21.67 9.74
C GLY A 127 0.12 -21.79 10.23
N VAL A 128 -0.41 -20.77 10.91
CA VAL A 128 -1.77 -20.81 11.49
C VAL A 128 -2.79 -20.22 10.52
N GLU A 129 -3.92 -20.92 10.37
CA GLU A 129 -5.08 -20.44 9.61
C GLU A 129 -6.14 -19.84 10.53
N PHE A 130 -6.30 -18.51 10.52
CA PHE A 130 -7.42 -17.87 11.20
C PHE A 130 -8.65 -17.87 10.29
N ASN A 131 -9.34 -19.01 10.23
CA ASN A 131 -10.65 -19.12 9.61
C ASN A 131 -11.73 -18.53 10.53
N ALA A 132 -11.74 -17.18 10.60
CA ALA A 132 -12.77 -16.40 11.26
C ALA A 132 -13.79 -15.91 10.22
N CYS A 133 -14.89 -16.65 10.08
CA CYS A 133 -16.10 -16.18 9.42
C CYS A 133 -16.78 -15.17 10.35
N ALA A 134 -16.59 -13.86 10.11
CA ALA A 134 -17.18 -12.80 10.93
C ALA A 134 -18.62 -12.44 10.57
N THR A 135 -19.21 -13.07 9.54
CA THR A 135 -20.57 -12.78 9.07
C THR A 135 -21.56 -13.91 9.41
N PRO A 136 -22.78 -13.57 9.86
CA PRO A 136 -23.86 -14.56 10.02
C PRO A 136 -24.13 -15.28 8.69
N GLY A 137 -24.05 -16.62 8.70
CA GLY A 137 -24.30 -17.47 7.52
C GLY A 137 -23.07 -17.89 6.73
N CYS A 138 -21.87 -17.45 7.12
CA CYS A 138 -20.62 -17.90 6.51
C CYS A 138 -20.32 -19.36 6.91
N LYS A 139 -20.50 -20.29 5.97
CA LYS A 139 -20.17 -21.72 6.17
C LYS A 139 -18.66 -21.90 6.09
N ARG A 140 -18.04 -22.46 7.13
CA ARG A 140 -16.65 -22.92 7.08
C ARG A 140 -16.50 -23.92 5.94
N SER A 141 -15.57 -23.65 5.02
CA SER A 141 -15.10 -24.63 4.05
C SER A 141 -14.44 -25.78 4.82
N SER A 142 -14.99 -26.99 4.72
CA SER A 142 -14.51 -28.19 5.40
C SER A 142 -13.35 -28.88 4.65
N ARG A 143 -12.54 -28.14 3.88
CA ARG A 143 -11.54 -28.73 2.97
C ARG A 143 -10.08 -28.63 3.38
N ASP A 144 -9.75 -28.10 4.54
CA ASP A 144 -8.34 -27.99 4.96
C ASP A 144 -8.07 -28.75 6.27
N PHE A 145 -7.95 -30.07 6.13
CA PHE A 145 -7.21 -30.94 7.03
C PHE A 145 -6.21 -31.72 6.19
N PHE A 146 -5.07 -31.14 5.84
CA PHE A 146 -3.86 -31.93 5.61
C PHE A 146 -2.63 -31.16 6.09
N VAL A 147 -1.79 -31.94 6.79
CA VAL A 147 -0.59 -31.63 7.56
C VAL A 147 0.51 -31.02 6.71
#